data_AF-A0A447RM88-F1
#
_entry.id   AF-A0A447RM88-F1
#
_cell.length_a   1.000
_cell.length_b   1.000
_cell.length_c   1.000
_cell.angle_alpha   90.00
_cell.angle_beta   90.00
_cell.angle_gamma   90.00
#
_symmetry.space_group_name_H-M   'P 1'
#
loop_
_entity.id
_entity.type
_entity.pdbx_description
1 polymer ?
#
loop_
_entity_poly.entity_id
_entity_poly.type
_entity_poly.pdbx_seq_one_letter_code
_entity_poly.pdbx_strand_id
1 'polypeptide(L)'
;MQVLDGSTEEVEAVIQHHQVYGLVDSTKIDQSQAFVGLCYSINKPVSASVIEKTIRDNDGHLTRGAHNRRQASVAALDNTLRESGIGYEGDMEFSAEQAKGRDDHSDDPTINEKIVTPKAGSKKK
;
A
#
# COMPACT_ATOMS: atom_id res chain seq x y z
N MET A 1 17.91 -17.75 -18.10
CA MET A 1 18.59 -16.53 -17.60
C MET A 1 19.15 -15.83 -18.82
N GLN A 2 18.52 -14.75 -19.29
CA GLN A 2 19.11 -13.94 -20.35
C GLN A 2 20.14 -13.01 -19.70
N VAL A 3 21.40 -13.14 -20.12
CA VAL A 3 22.47 -12.21 -19.78
C VAL A 3 22.45 -11.17 -20.88
N LEU A 4 22.14 -9.92 -20.52
CA LEU A 4 22.22 -8.79 -21.43
C LEU A 4 23.62 -8.19 -21.25
N ASP A 5 24.46 -8.30 -22.27
CA ASP A 5 25.75 -7.60 -22.32
C ASP A 5 25.48 -6.13 -22.64
N GLY A 6 25.33 -5.32 -21.58
CA GLY A 6 25.23 -3.86 -21.66
C GLY A 6 26.49 -3.21 -21.11
N SER A 7 26.85 -2.04 -21.64
CA SER A 7 27.91 -1.23 -21.02
C SER A 7 27.48 -0.77 -19.62
N THR A 8 28.43 -0.42 -18.77
CA THR A 8 28.13 0.09 -17.42
C THR A 8 27.18 1.29 -17.49
N GLU A 9 27.35 2.15 -18.49
CA GLU A 9 26.53 3.33 -18.72
C GLU A 9 25.09 2.99 -19.09
N GLU A 10 24.88 1.94 -19.90
CA GLU A 10 23.53 1.47 -20.27
C GLU A 10 22.80 0.88 -19.07
N VAL A 11 23.51 0.10 -18.24
CA VAL A 11 22.96 -0.48 -17.01
C VAL A 11 22.56 0.63 -16.03
N GLU A 12 23.41 1.65 -15.85
CA GLU A 12 23.09 2.79 -15.00
C GLU A 12 21.89 3.60 -15.51
N ALA A 13 21.80 3.81 -16.83
CA ALA A 13 20.65 4.51 -17.43
C ALA A 13 19.34 3.77 -17.17
N VAL A 14 19.33 2.43 -17.30
CA VAL A 14 18.14 1.61 -16.99
C VAL A 14 17.78 1.70 -15.51
N ILE A 15 18.77 1.62 -14.61
CA ILE A 15 18.54 1.75 -13.17
C ILE A 15 17.94 3.11 -12.84
N GLN A 16 18.54 4.19 -13.33
CA GLN A 16 18.06 5.56 -13.08
C GLN A 16 16.62 5.76 -13.59
N HIS A 17 16.32 5.26 -14.79
CA HIS A 17 14.99 5.34 -15.36
C HIS A 17 13.92 4.66 -14.48
N HIS A 18 14.27 3.54 -13.84
CA HIS A 18 13.33 2.76 -13.03
C HIS A 18 13.33 3.08 -11.53
N GLN A 19 14.32 3.83 -11.04
CA GLN A 19 14.36 4.28 -9.64
C GLN A 19 13.11 5.06 -9.23
N VAL A 20 12.55 5.88 -10.13
CA VAL A 20 11.32 6.65 -9.89
C VAL A 20 10.12 5.74 -9.61
N TYR A 21 10.13 4.53 -10.17
CA TYR A 21 9.07 3.53 -9.95
C TYR A 21 9.36 2.58 -8.79
N GLY A 22 10.40 2.86 -7.99
CA GLY A 22 10.73 2.07 -6.81
C GLY A 22 11.66 0.89 -7.09
N LEU A 23 12.45 0.92 -8.17
CA LEU A 23 13.54 -0.04 -8.36
C LEU A 23 14.65 0.22 -7.33
N VAL A 24 14.98 -0.79 -6.52
CA VAL A 24 15.98 -0.67 -5.44
C VAL A 24 17.10 -1.69 -5.59
N ASP A 25 18.31 -1.29 -5.19
CA ASP A 25 19.44 -2.20 -5.04
C ASP A 25 19.13 -3.27 -3.98
N SER A 26 19.29 -4.55 -4.35
CA SER A 26 19.01 -5.67 -3.46
C SER A 26 19.75 -5.61 -2.11
N THR A 27 20.91 -4.97 -2.04
CA THR A 27 21.69 -4.78 -0.80
C THR A 27 21.10 -3.74 0.15
N LYS A 28 20.20 -2.88 -0.35
CA LYS A 28 19.58 -1.78 0.40
C LYS A 28 18.14 -2.04 0.79
N ILE A 29 17.58 -3.20 0.45
CA ILE A 29 16.19 -3.57 0.76
C ILE A 29 15.91 -3.46 2.27
N ASP A 30 16.86 -3.84 3.12
CA ASP A 30 16.70 -3.79 4.58
C ASP A 30 16.77 -2.37 5.16
N GLN A 31 17.36 -1.43 4.43
CA GLN A 31 17.46 -0.01 4.81
C GLN A 31 16.24 0.79 4.33
N SER A 32 15.55 0.28 3.30
CA SER A 32 14.28 0.78 2.81
C SER A 32 13.16 0.28 3.74
N GLN A 33 12.71 1.12 4.67
CA GLN A 33 11.51 0.84 5.46
C GLN A 33 10.32 0.63 4.50
N ALA A 34 9.88 -0.63 4.36
CA ALA A 34 8.82 -1.09 3.48
C ALA A 34 9.16 -1.13 1.97
N PHE A 35 10.21 -1.86 1.59
CA PHE A 35 10.40 -2.25 0.20
C PHE A 35 9.24 -3.14 -0.27
N VAL A 36 8.59 -2.72 -1.35
CA VAL A 36 7.63 -3.51 -2.12
C VAL A 36 7.90 -3.23 -3.60
N GLY A 37 8.24 -4.26 -4.37
CA GLY A 37 8.42 -4.12 -5.83
C GLY A 37 9.64 -4.82 -6.38
N LEU A 38 10.24 -4.22 -7.41
CA LEU A 38 11.36 -4.77 -8.16
C LEU A 38 12.70 -4.38 -7.54
N CYS A 39 13.65 -5.32 -7.51
CA CYS A 39 15.01 -5.06 -7.09
C CYS A 39 16.01 -5.58 -8.12
N TYR A 40 17.25 -5.08 -8.04
CA TYR A 40 18.33 -5.49 -8.93
C TYR A 40 19.61 -5.84 -8.18
N SER A 41 20.49 -6.57 -8.87
CA SER A 41 21.87 -6.84 -8.47
C SER A 41 22.73 -6.83 -9.72
N ILE A 42 23.93 -6.25 -9.64
CA ILE A 42 24.87 -6.15 -10.76
C ILE A 42 25.99 -7.16 -10.53
N ASN A 43 26.41 -7.86 -11.60
CA ASN A 43 27.52 -8.83 -11.61
C ASN A 43 27.31 -10.08 -10.73
N LYS A 44 26.23 -10.13 -9.95
CA LYS A 44 25.92 -11.22 -9.01
C LYS A 44 24.43 -11.50 -9.02
N PRO A 45 24.01 -12.76 -8.87
CA PRO A 45 22.61 -13.07 -8.65
C PRO A 45 22.12 -12.49 -7.32
N VAL A 46 20.83 -12.13 -7.26
CA VAL A 46 20.16 -11.77 -6.01
C VAL A 46 20.15 -13.00 -5.09
N SER A 47 20.50 -12.81 -3.81
CA SER A 47 20.53 -13.93 -2.85
C SER A 47 19.13 -14.49 -2.61
N ALA A 48 19.02 -15.81 -2.45
CA ALA A 48 17.75 -16.49 -2.19
C ALA A 48 17.08 -15.96 -0.91
N SER A 49 17.85 -15.66 0.14
CA SER A 49 17.35 -15.10 1.40
C SER A 49 16.64 -13.76 1.22
N VAL A 50 17.12 -12.91 0.31
CA VAL A 50 16.48 -11.63 -0.01
C VAL A 50 15.16 -11.86 -0.74
N ILE A 51 15.13 -12.79 -1.70
CA ILE A 51 13.91 -13.13 -2.46
C ILE A 51 12.84 -13.71 -1.53
N GLU A 52 13.21 -14.64 -0.65
CA GLU A 52 12.26 -15.25 0.31
C GLU A 52 11.71 -14.21 1.29
N LYS A 53 12.56 -13.29 1.76
CA LYS A 53 12.14 -12.21 2.64
C LYS A 53 11.14 -11.29 1.95
N THR A 54 11.42 -10.83 0.73
CA THR A 54 10.52 -9.92 0.02
C THR A 54 9.18 -10.58 -0.30
N ILE A 55 9.17 -11.86 -0.67
CA ILE A 55 7.91 -12.61 -0.86
C ILE A 55 7.09 -12.63 0.44
N ARG A 56 7.74 -12.87 1.59
CA ARG A 56 7.07 -12.94 2.89
C ARG A 56 6.52 -11.59 3.35
N ASP A 57 7.31 -10.53 3.20
CA ASP A 57 7.04 -9.24 3.84
C ASP A 57 6.16 -8.32 2.97
N ASN A 58 6.19 -8.48 1.63
CA ASN A 58 5.49 -7.61 0.68
C ASN A 58 3.99 -7.49 0.98
N ASP A 59 3.30 -8.61 1.20
CA ASP A 59 1.85 -8.61 1.47
C ASP A 59 1.53 -7.86 2.76
N GLY A 60 2.37 -8.02 3.78
CA GLY A 60 2.23 -7.31 5.05
C GLY A 60 2.45 -5.80 4.91
N HIS A 61 3.39 -5.38 4.06
CA HIS A 61 3.63 -3.97 3.74
C HIS A 61 2.50 -3.38 2.89
N LEU A 62 2.02 -4.10 1.88
CA LEU A 62 0.90 -3.69 1.03
C LEU A 62 -0.39 -3.52 1.83
N THR A 63 -0.70 -4.50 2.70
CA THR A 63 -1.91 -4.47 3.53
C THR A 63 -1.88 -3.28 4.50
N ARG A 64 -0.75 -3.07 5.19
CA ARG A 64 -0.57 -1.92 6.09
C ARG A 64 -0.62 -0.59 5.35
N GLY A 65 0.06 -0.46 4.22
CA GLY A 65 0.05 0.75 3.39
C GLY A 65 -1.34 1.07 2.83
N ALA A 66 -2.12 0.05 2.47
CA ALA A 66 -3.51 0.23 2.04
C ALA A 66 -4.40 0.68 3.21
N HIS A 67 -4.26 0.07 4.39
CA HIS A 67 -5.01 0.47 5.58
C HIS A 67 -4.72 1.92 5.98
N ASN A 68 -3.45 2.32 6.00
CA ASN A 68 -3.06 3.69 6.32
C ASN A 68 -3.62 4.72 5.33
N ARG A 69 -3.60 4.40 4.02
CA ARG A 69 -4.20 5.28 3.00
C ARG A 69 -5.71 5.42 3.17
N ARG A 70 -6.42 4.33 3.48
CA ARG A 70 -7.86 4.39 3.79
C ARG A 70 -8.12 5.30 4.99
N GLN A 71 -7.40 5.10 6.09
CA GLN A 71 -7.56 5.91 7.29
C GLN A 71 -7.30 7.41 7.01
N ALA A 72 -6.25 7.73 6.25
CA ALA A 72 -5.96 9.11 5.85
C ALA A 72 -7.07 9.72 4.98
N SER A 73 -7.62 8.94 4.04
CA SER A 73 -8.72 9.39 3.17
C SER A 73 -10.00 9.67 3.97
N VAL A 74 -10.30 8.84 4.98
CA VAL A 74 -11.44 9.05 5.89
C VAL A 74 -11.24 10.29 6.74
N ALA A 75 -10.04 10.50 7.31
CA ALA A 75 -9.75 11.70 8.09
C ALA A 75 -9.90 12.99 7.25
N ALA A 76 -9.44 12.96 5.99
CA ALA A 76 -9.64 14.07 5.06
C ALA A 76 -11.13 14.29 4.77
N LEU A 77 -11.90 13.22 4.55
CA LEU A 77 -13.34 13.28 4.32
C LEU A 77 -14.08 13.86 5.54
N ASP A 78 -13.78 13.41 6.75
CA ASP A 78 -14.34 13.96 8.00
C ASP A 78 -14.07 15.47 8.12
N ASN A 79 -12.82 15.89 7.86
CA ASN A 79 -12.47 17.30 7.90
C ASN A 79 -13.28 18.13 6.88
N THR A 80 -13.41 17.65 5.63
CA THR A 80 -14.22 18.34 4.61
C THR A 80 -15.71 18.40 4.96
N LEU A 81 -16.28 17.35 5.58
CA LEU A 81 -17.68 17.34 5.99
C LEU A 81 -17.95 18.32 7.14
N ARG A 82 -17.06 18.39 8.14
CA ARG A 82 -17.13 19.37 9.23
C ARG A 82 -17.07 20.80 8.70
N GLU A 83 -16.18 21.08 7.75
CA GLU A 83 -16.04 22.41 7.13
C GLU A 83 -17.22 22.79 6.22
N SER A 84 -17.89 21.81 5.61
CA SER A 84 -19.00 22.05 4.65
C SER A 84 -20.29 22.60 5.27
N GLY A 85 -20.41 22.61 6.60
CA GLY A 85 -21.54 23.24 7.30
C GLY A 85 -22.91 22.57 7.09
N ILE A 86 -22.97 21.38 6.48
CA ILE A 86 -24.22 20.65 6.15
C ILE A 86 -24.94 20.04 7.36
N GLY A 87 -24.64 20.48 8.59
CA GLY A 87 -25.26 19.97 9.81
C GLY A 87 -24.78 18.58 10.21
N TYR A 88 -23.48 18.30 10.04
CA TYR A 88 -22.86 17.09 10.57
C TYR A 88 -22.32 17.38 11.97
N GLU A 89 -22.86 16.74 13.01
CA GLU A 89 -22.60 17.11 14.42
C GLU A 89 -22.17 15.93 15.31
N GLY A 90 -21.52 14.91 14.77
CA GLY A 90 -21.01 13.81 15.61
C GLY A 90 -19.77 13.11 15.07
N ASP A 91 -19.15 12.30 15.92
CA ASP A 91 -17.94 11.56 15.57
C ASP A 91 -18.24 10.50 14.51
N MET A 92 -17.44 10.50 13.45
CA MET A 92 -17.50 9.50 12.39
C MET A 92 -16.79 8.23 12.84
N GLU A 93 -17.50 7.10 12.89
CA GLU A 93 -16.90 5.81 13.20
C GLU A 93 -16.60 5.07 11.88
N PHE A 94 -15.34 4.68 11.72
CA PHE A 94 -14.88 3.91 10.56
C PHE A 94 -14.32 2.57 10.99
N SER A 95 -14.86 1.51 10.41
CA SER A 95 -14.33 0.15 10.53
C SER A 95 -14.02 -0.40 9.14
N ALA A 96 -12.78 -0.82 8.94
CA ALA A 96 -12.37 -1.63 7.79
C ALA A 96 -12.03 -3.03 8.29
N GLU A 97 -12.89 -3.99 8.00
CA GLU A 97 -12.67 -5.39 8.38
C GLU A 97 -12.28 -6.19 7.13
N GLN A 98 -11.17 -6.91 7.24
CA GLN A 98 -10.75 -7.87 6.22
C GLN A 98 -11.55 -9.16 6.48
N ALA A 99 -12.58 -9.39 5.66
CA ALA A 99 -13.44 -10.56 5.76
C ALA A 99 -12.97 -11.64 4.79
N LYS A 100 -13.20 -12.90 5.15
CA LYS A 100 -13.03 -14.01 4.22
C LYS A 100 -13.99 -13.80 3.04
N GLY A 101 -13.49 -13.99 1.82
CA GLY A 101 -14.28 -13.83 0.60
C GLY A 101 -15.59 -14.63 0.66
N ARG A 102 -16.62 -14.11 0.01
CA ARG A 102 -17.98 -14.72 -0.01
C ARG A 102 -18.01 -16.07 -0.76
N ASP A 103 -16.99 -16.36 -1.56
CA ASP A 103 -16.85 -17.60 -2.32
C ASP A 103 -15.95 -18.61 -1.59
N ASP A 104 -16.46 -19.80 -1.32
CA ASP A 104 -15.69 -20.92 -0.72
C ASP A 104 -14.56 -21.44 -1.65
N HIS A 105 -14.49 -20.93 -2.89
CA HIS A 105 -13.47 -21.26 -3.89
C HIS A 105 -12.43 -20.17 -4.14
N SER A 106 -12.55 -18.99 -3.53
CA SER A 106 -11.51 -17.96 -3.60
C SER A 106 -11.06 -17.56 -2.19
N ASP A 107 -9.77 -17.72 -1.92
CA ASP A 107 -9.13 -17.21 -0.69
C ASP A 107 -8.84 -15.70 -0.79
N ASP A 108 -9.41 -15.00 -1.78
CA ASP A 108 -9.21 -13.57 -1.96
C ASP A 108 -9.88 -12.80 -0.81
N PRO A 109 -9.11 -12.06 0.00
CA PRO A 109 -9.65 -11.31 1.12
C PRO A 109 -10.56 -10.20 0.61
N THR A 110 -11.82 -10.17 1.06
CA THR A 110 -12.76 -9.09 0.75
C THR A 110 -12.66 -8.02 1.84
N ILE A 111 -12.62 -6.76 1.44
CA ILE A 111 -12.54 -5.64 2.40
C ILE A 111 -13.94 -5.05 2.54
N ASN A 112 -14.51 -5.20 3.74
CA ASN A 112 -15.78 -4.59 4.09
C ASN A 112 -15.50 -3.24 4.73
N GLU A 113 -15.88 -2.17 4.02
CA GLU A 113 -15.74 -0.79 4.51
C GLU A 113 -17.09 -0.29 4.99
N LYS A 114 -17.16 0.16 6.25
CA LYS A 114 -18.36 0.77 6.83
C LYS A 114 -18.02 2.13 7.41
N ILE A 115 -18.74 3.15 6.93
CA ILE A 115 -18.71 4.50 7.48
C ILE A 115 -20.06 4.72 8.18
N VAL A 116 -20.03 4.94 9.49
CA VAL A 116 -21.23 5.27 10.26
C VAL A 116 -21.19 6.74 10.64
N THR A 117 -22.29 7.43 10.33
CA THR A 117 -22.44 8.83 10.64
C THR A 117 -23.73 9.12 11.40
N PRO A 118 -23.67 9.81 12.55
CA PRO A 118 -24.88 10.28 13.21
C PRO A 118 -25.48 11.44 12.41
N LYS A 119 -26.75 11.30 11.97
CA LYS A 119 -27.52 12.43 11.42
C LYS A 119 -27.76 13.45 12.53
N ALA A 120 -27.47 14.73 12.30
CA ALA A 120 -27.91 15.77 13.22
C ALA A 120 -29.43 15.71 13.34
N GLY A 121 -29.90 15.63 14.58
CA GLY A 121 -31.30 15.51 14.89
C GLY A 121 -32.08 16.65 14.25
N SER A 122 -33.12 16.32 13.49
CA SER A 122 -34.21 17.25 13.27
C SER A 122 -34.79 17.57 14.65
N LYS A 123 -34.38 18.72 15.23
CA LYS A 123 -35.11 19.32 16.35
C LYS A 123 -36.53 19.57 15.85
N LYS A 124 -37.44 18.62 16.15
CA LYS A 124 -38.88 18.87 16.10
C LYS A 124 -39.16 20.03 17.03
N LYS A 125 -39.50 21.18 16.44
CA LYS A 125 -40.28 22.22 17.12
C LYS A 125 -41.73 21.77 17.21
#